data_AF-A0A8J7WW69-F1
#
_entry.id   AF-A0A8J7WW69-F1
#
_cell.length_a   1.000
_cell.length_b   1.000
_cell.length_c   1.000
_cell.angle_alpha   90.00
_cell.angle_beta   90.00
_cell.angle_gamma   90.00
#
_symmetry.space_group_name_H-M   'P 1'
#
loop_
_entity.id
_entity.type
_entity.pdbx_description
1 polymer ?
#
loop_
_entity_poly.entity_id
_entity_poly.type
_entity_poly.pdbx_seq_one_letter_code
_entity_poly.pdbx_strand_id
1 'polypeptide(L)'
;MPPKEAIARGKVKNSPYVVAGRRYVPMSVAQSRSYREQGVASWYGYETRNQAGGHMTANGEAFDPRQLTAAHKHLPLPTYVRVTNLDNRCSIIVRVNDRGPFVPGRIIDLSAGAAKRLKFFHQGTARVLVETVATAEG
;
A
#
# COMPACT_ATOMS: atom_id res chain seq x y z
N MET A 1 -11.11 -11.91 13.36
CA MET A 1 -12.55 -11.65 13.33
C MET A 1 -12.98 -10.87 12.11
N PRO A 2 -14.07 -11.25 11.43
CA PRO A 2 -14.45 -10.60 10.19
C PRO A 2 -14.47 -9.09 10.30
N PRO A 3 -13.59 -8.27 9.64
CA PRO A 3 -12.75 -8.31 8.39
C PRO A 3 -11.60 -9.35 8.09
N LYS A 4 -11.76 -10.36 7.22
CA LYS A 4 -12.77 -11.41 7.42
C LYS A 4 -12.35 -12.48 8.47
N GLU A 5 -11.07 -12.60 8.79
CA GLU A 5 -10.63 -13.22 10.05
C GLU A 5 -9.65 -12.24 10.72
N ALA A 6 -10.00 -10.95 10.71
CA ALA A 6 -9.24 -9.78 11.19
C ALA A 6 -7.87 -9.66 10.55
N ILE A 7 -7.77 -9.97 9.26
CA ILE A 7 -6.50 -10.29 8.58
C ILE A 7 -6.02 -11.64 9.10
N ALA A 8 -6.88 -12.66 9.00
CA ALA A 8 -6.80 -14.03 9.53
C ALA A 8 -6.38 -14.26 11.00
N ARG A 9 -5.32 -13.63 11.48
CA ARG A 9 -4.79 -13.78 12.84
C ARG A 9 -4.26 -12.49 13.44
N GLY A 10 -4.52 -11.36 12.78
CA GLY A 10 -4.46 -10.05 13.41
C GLY A 10 -3.06 -9.49 13.60
N LYS A 11 -2.93 -8.18 13.73
CA LYS A 11 -3.96 -7.24 14.17
C LYS A 11 -3.98 -6.10 13.17
N VAL A 12 -5.18 -5.63 12.83
CA VAL A 12 -5.34 -4.41 12.01
C VAL A 12 -4.45 -3.34 12.63
N LYS A 13 -3.39 -2.94 11.93
CA LYS A 13 -2.49 -1.90 12.44
C LYS A 13 -3.07 -0.55 12.04
N ASN A 14 -3.84 0.03 12.95
CA ASN A 14 -4.45 1.35 12.83
C ASN A 14 -3.96 2.35 13.89
N SER A 15 -2.97 1.97 14.70
CA SER A 15 -2.38 2.87 15.69
C SER A 15 -1.62 4.02 15.01
N PRO A 16 -1.72 5.25 15.55
CA PRO A 16 -0.86 6.35 15.14
C PRO A 16 0.62 5.98 15.26
N TYR A 17 1.45 6.52 14.38
CA TYR A 17 2.88 6.26 14.34
C TYR A 17 3.65 7.54 13.97
N VAL A 18 4.96 7.55 14.21
CA VAL A 18 5.82 8.72 13.96
C VAL A 18 6.96 8.31 13.03
N VAL A 19 7.21 9.13 12.01
CA VAL A 19 8.36 8.99 11.11
C VAL A 19 9.02 10.35 10.96
N ALA A 20 10.32 10.43 11.22
CA ALA A 20 11.10 11.66 11.16
C ALA A 20 10.44 12.86 11.90
N GLY A 21 9.91 12.61 13.10
CA GLY A 21 9.24 13.62 13.93
C GLY A 21 7.80 13.97 13.50
N ARG A 22 7.31 13.45 12.36
CA ARG A 22 5.93 13.68 11.89
C ARG A 22 5.01 12.55 12.32
N ARG A 23 3.89 12.90 12.99
CA ARG A 23 2.84 11.97 13.39
C ARG A 23 1.88 11.68 12.24
N TYR A 24 1.60 10.40 12.02
CA TYR A 24 0.61 9.90 11.06
C TYR A 24 -0.48 9.15 11.80
N VAL A 25 -1.73 9.39 11.42
CA VAL A 25 -2.91 8.72 11.97
C VAL A 25 -3.56 7.93 10.84
N PRO A 26 -3.61 6.59 10.94
CA PRO A 26 -4.37 5.79 10.00
C PRO A 26 -5.87 6.11 10.05
N MET A 27 -6.54 6.01 8.91
CA MET A 27 -8.00 6.05 8.78
C MET A 27 -8.63 4.91 9.58
N SER A 28 -9.84 5.13 10.07
CA SER A 28 -10.64 4.02 10.60
C SER A 28 -11.00 3.05 9.48
N VAL A 29 -11.27 1.79 9.83
CA VAL A 29 -11.74 0.78 8.86
C VAL A 29 -13.02 1.23 8.15
N ALA A 30 -13.92 1.93 8.86
CA ALA A 30 -15.13 2.48 8.28
C ALA A 30 -14.84 3.56 7.24
N GLN A 31 -13.96 4.52 7.56
CA GLN A 31 -13.54 5.58 6.63
C GLN A 31 -12.83 5.02 5.40
N SER A 32 -12.00 3.98 5.56
CA SER A 32 -11.27 3.42 4.45
C SER A 32 -12.16 2.68 3.44
N ARG A 33 -13.39 2.27 3.78
CA ARG A 33 -14.24 1.47 2.87
C ARG A 33 -14.56 2.18 1.55
N SER A 34 -14.69 3.49 1.57
CA SER A 34 -14.97 4.34 0.40
C SER A 34 -13.75 5.15 -0.05
N TYR A 35 -12.54 4.74 0.36
CA TYR A 35 -11.33 5.47 0.01
C TYR A 35 -11.12 5.50 -1.51
N ARG A 36 -10.88 6.71 -2.02
CA ARG A 36 -10.61 6.98 -3.41
C ARG A 36 -9.72 8.21 -3.53
N GLU A 37 -8.54 8.06 -4.12
CA GLU A 37 -7.59 9.17 -4.28
C GLU A 37 -6.83 9.04 -5.61
N GLN A 38 -6.63 10.17 -6.29
CA GLN A 38 -5.70 10.27 -7.42
C GLN A 38 -4.40 10.92 -6.95
N GLY A 39 -3.27 10.42 -7.45
CA GLY A 39 -1.97 10.98 -7.11
C GLY A 39 -0.83 10.24 -7.78
N VAL A 40 0.38 10.43 -7.26
CA VAL A 40 1.59 9.82 -7.80
C VAL A 40 1.88 8.52 -7.04
N ALA A 41 2.08 7.44 -7.80
CA ALA A 41 2.68 6.21 -7.31
C ALA A 41 4.18 6.20 -7.57
N SER A 42 4.94 5.57 -6.68
CA SER A 42 6.29 5.06 -7.01
C SER A 42 6.40 3.58 -6.68
N TRP A 43 7.62 3.03 -6.75
CA TRP A 43 7.83 1.62 -6.39
C TRP A 43 9.14 1.42 -5.62
N TYR A 44 9.18 0.33 -4.86
CA TYR A 44 10.37 -0.15 -4.16
C TYR A 44 10.58 -1.65 -4.38
N GLY A 45 11.84 -2.06 -4.32
CA GLY A 45 12.31 -3.39 -4.71
C GLY A 45 13.40 -3.91 -3.79
N TYR A 46 14.37 -4.62 -4.36
CA TYR A 46 15.43 -5.29 -3.61
C TYR A 46 16.36 -4.35 -2.85
N GLU A 47 16.39 -3.05 -3.20
CA GLU A 47 17.17 -2.04 -2.50
C GLU A 47 16.79 -1.91 -1.02
N THR A 48 15.58 -2.29 -0.63
CA THR A 48 15.17 -2.30 0.78
C THR A 48 15.85 -3.40 1.60
N ARG A 49 16.35 -4.47 0.96
CA ARG A 49 17.04 -5.57 1.68
C ARG A 49 18.36 -5.13 2.33
N ASN A 50 18.97 -4.06 1.85
CA ASN A 50 20.21 -3.52 2.40
C ASN A 50 19.94 -2.49 3.52
N GLN A 51 18.68 -2.16 3.79
CA GLN A 51 18.30 -1.23 4.86
C GLN A 51 18.17 -1.98 6.18
N ALA A 52 18.64 -1.39 7.27
CA ALA A 52 18.45 -1.94 8.61
C ALA A 52 16.95 -2.12 8.89
N GLY A 53 16.49 -3.35 9.11
CA GLY A 53 15.08 -3.68 9.31
C GLY A 53 14.24 -3.80 8.02
N GLY A 54 14.84 -3.63 6.82
CA GLY A 54 14.14 -3.62 5.53
C GLY A 54 13.63 -4.97 5.03
N HIS A 55 13.68 -6.00 5.88
CA HIS A 55 13.09 -7.31 5.59
C HIS A 55 11.62 -7.41 6.02
N MET A 56 11.16 -6.56 6.94
CA MET A 56 9.82 -6.65 7.52
C MET A 56 8.99 -5.41 7.21
N THR A 57 7.79 -5.60 6.70
CA THR A 57 6.81 -4.54 6.50
C THR A 57 6.23 -4.06 7.83
N ALA A 58 5.60 -2.89 7.84
CA ALA A 58 4.89 -2.40 9.00
C ALA A 58 3.79 -3.35 9.47
N ASN A 59 3.20 -4.19 8.60
CA ASN A 59 2.25 -5.22 9.03
C ASN A 59 2.92 -6.42 9.73
N GLY A 60 4.25 -6.53 9.70
CA GLY A 60 5.01 -7.64 10.28
C GLY A 60 5.18 -8.81 9.31
N GLU A 61 5.02 -8.59 8.01
CA GLU A 61 5.24 -9.60 6.96
C GLU A 61 6.63 -9.41 6.35
N ALA A 62 7.27 -10.50 5.92
CA ALA A 62 8.52 -10.36 5.16
C ALA A 62 8.24 -9.71 3.80
N PHE A 63 9.04 -8.71 3.40
CA PHE A 63 8.87 -8.05 2.11
C PHE A 63 9.43 -8.91 0.97
N ASP A 64 8.57 -9.25 0.01
CA ASP A 64 8.95 -9.86 -1.27
C ASP A 64 8.61 -8.90 -2.43
N PRO A 65 9.62 -8.34 -3.13
CA PRO A 65 9.40 -7.35 -4.19
C PRO A 65 8.70 -7.93 -5.42
N ARG A 66 8.51 -9.25 -5.52
CA ARG A 66 7.79 -9.91 -6.62
C ARG A 66 6.27 -10.00 -6.36
N GLN A 67 5.83 -9.86 -5.11
CA GLN A 67 4.42 -9.95 -4.72
C GLN A 67 3.64 -8.71 -5.14
N LEU A 68 2.31 -8.77 -5.16
CA LEU A 68 1.44 -7.63 -5.44
C LEU A 68 1.08 -6.89 -4.14
N THR A 69 2.06 -6.20 -3.57
CA THR A 69 1.94 -5.45 -2.31
C THR A 69 2.23 -3.96 -2.48
N ALA A 70 1.84 -3.16 -1.48
CA ALA A 70 2.04 -1.72 -1.46
C ALA A 70 2.19 -1.15 -0.05
N ALA A 71 2.80 0.04 0.04
CA ALA A 71 2.87 0.88 1.23
C ALA A 71 1.92 2.07 1.12
N HIS A 72 1.21 2.40 2.20
CA HIS A 72 0.32 3.55 2.28
C HIS A 72 0.35 4.23 3.66
N LYS A 73 0.29 5.57 3.68
CA LYS A 73 0.39 6.38 4.91
C LYS A 73 -0.79 6.15 5.85
N HIS A 74 -2.01 6.20 5.30
CA HIS A 74 -3.23 6.32 6.09
C HIS A 74 -4.21 5.13 6.04
N LEU A 75 -4.26 4.31 4.98
CA LEU A 75 -5.12 3.12 4.97
C LEU A 75 -4.79 2.18 6.14
N PRO A 76 -5.79 1.62 6.85
CA PRO A 76 -5.53 0.62 7.88
C PRO A 76 -4.85 -0.61 7.27
N LEU A 77 -3.95 -1.26 8.01
CA LEU A 77 -3.20 -2.40 7.45
C LEU A 77 -3.72 -3.75 7.94
N PRO A 78 -3.81 -4.75 7.04
CA PRO A 78 -3.85 -4.59 5.60
C PRO A 78 -5.22 -4.16 5.08
N THR A 79 -5.16 -3.60 3.88
CA THR A 79 -6.33 -3.25 3.07
C THR A 79 -6.03 -3.66 1.62
N TYR A 80 -7.05 -4.08 0.86
CA TYR A 80 -6.90 -4.32 -0.57
C TYR A 80 -7.38 -3.11 -1.36
N VAL A 81 -6.57 -2.67 -2.32
CA VAL A 81 -6.88 -1.54 -3.18
C VAL A 81 -6.72 -1.93 -4.65
N ARG A 82 -7.61 -1.41 -5.50
CA ARG A 82 -7.41 -1.36 -6.93
C ARG A 82 -6.56 -0.14 -7.24
N VAL A 83 -5.48 -0.33 -7.98
CA VAL A 83 -4.62 0.74 -8.47
C VAL A 83 -4.73 0.76 -9.98
N THR A 84 -5.15 1.89 -10.52
CA THR A 84 -5.27 2.11 -11.97
C THR A 84 -4.23 3.12 -12.40
N ASN A 85 -3.35 2.75 -13.33
CA ASN A 85 -2.45 3.71 -13.98
C ASN A 85 -3.25 4.52 -14.99
N LEU A 86 -3.26 5.84 -14.79
CA LEU A 86 -4.10 6.76 -15.56
C LEU A 86 -3.55 7.00 -16.98
N ASP A 87 -2.25 6.78 -17.19
CA ASP A 87 -1.59 7.02 -18.47
C ASP A 87 -1.80 5.85 -19.46
N ASN A 88 -2.02 4.63 -18.96
CA ASN A 88 -2.19 3.43 -19.81
C ASN A 88 -3.47 2.62 -19.52
N ARG A 89 -4.30 3.08 -18.57
CA ARG A 89 -5.57 2.46 -18.16
C ARG A 89 -5.47 1.03 -17.59
N CYS A 90 -4.26 0.50 -17.39
CA CYS A 90 -4.06 -0.78 -16.73
C CYS A 90 -4.44 -0.67 -15.25
N SER A 91 -5.05 -1.72 -14.69
CA SER A 91 -5.34 -1.79 -13.26
C SER A 91 -4.98 -3.14 -12.67
N ILE A 92 -4.62 -3.13 -11.39
CA ILE A 92 -4.33 -4.32 -10.57
C ILE A 92 -4.93 -4.16 -9.19
N ILE A 93 -5.17 -5.26 -8.49
CA ILE A 93 -5.48 -5.24 -7.05
C ILE A 93 -4.20 -5.59 -6.30
N VAL A 94 -3.86 -4.79 -5.29
CA VAL A 94 -2.70 -5.02 -4.41
C VAL A 94 -3.13 -5.05 -2.95
N ARG A 95 -2.37 -5.80 -2.13
CA ARG A 95 -2.48 -5.75 -0.67
C ARG A 95 -1.60 -4.64 -0.13
N VAL A 96 -2.20 -3.65 0.52
CA VAL A 96 -1.47 -2.64 1.29
C VAL A 96 -1.07 -3.28 2.61
N ASN A 97 0.22 -3.51 2.84
CA ASN A 97 0.74 -4.15 4.06
C ASN A 97 1.90 -3.38 4.70
N ASP A 98 2.20 -2.17 4.22
CA ASP A 98 3.31 -1.37 4.74
C ASP A 98 2.97 0.13 4.89
N ARG A 99 3.86 0.89 5.54
CA ARG A 99 3.76 2.35 5.74
C ARG A 99 4.72 3.12 4.83
N GLY A 100 4.24 4.25 4.33
CA GLY A 100 4.91 5.07 3.33
C GLY A 100 3.95 5.42 2.19
N PRO A 101 4.40 6.03 1.08
CA PRO A 101 5.67 6.74 0.93
C PRO A 101 5.87 7.82 1.99
N PHE A 102 7.10 8.22 2.29
CA PHE A 102 7.36 9.46 3.06
C PHE A 102 7.89 10.60 2.19
N VAL A 103 8.05 10.34 0.89
CA VAL A 103 8.36 11.37 -0.11
C VAL A 103 7.12 12.25 -0.35
N PRO A 104 7.25 13.59 -0.31
CA PRO A 104 6.16 14.51 -0.63
C PRO A 104 5.55 14.26 -2.01
N GLY A 105 4.24 14.45 -2.15
CA GLY A 105 3.52 14.30 -3.42
C GLY A 105 3.18 12.86 -3.84
N ARG A 106 3.75 11.83 -3.19
CA ARG A 106 3.41 10.42 -3.46
C ARG A 106 2.33 9.92 -2.51
N ILE A 107 1.41 9.12 -3.04
CA ILE A 107 0.25 8.60 -2.31
C ILE A 107 0.36 7.10 -2.01
N ILE A 108 1.08 6.36 -2.86
CA ILE A 108 1.26 4.91 -2.72
C ILE A 108 2.61 4.49 -3.29
N ASP A 109 3.27 3.54 -2.62
CA ASP A 109 4.49 2.92 -3.12
C ASP A 109 4.21 1.45 -3.36
N LEU A 110 4.37 1.00 -4.61
CA LEU A 110 4.11 -0.39 -5.01
C LEU A 110 5.37 -1.24 -4.91
N SER A 111 5.23 -2.55 -4.80
CA SER A 111 6.35 -3.45 -5.06
C SER A 111 6.82 -3.35 -6.53
N ALA A 112 8.07 -3.72 -6.78
CA ALA A 112 8.61 -3.85 -8.14
C ALA A 112 7.73 -4.75 -9.04
N GLY A 113 7.20 -5.86 -8.52
CA GLY A 113 6.30 -6.76 -9.23
C GLY A 113 4.99 -6.09 -9.63
N ALA A 114 4.38 -5.33 -8.72
CA ALA A 114 3.17 -4.56 -9.00
C ALA A 114 3.44 -3.46 -10.04
N ALA A 115 4.56 -2.74 -9.94
CA ALA A 115 4.93 -1.71 -10.92
C ALA A 115 5.17 -2.27 -12.33
N LYS A 116 5.77 -3.46 -12.44
CA LYS A 116 5.90 -4.19 -13.72
C LYS A 116 4.53 -4.56 -14.30
N ARG A 117 3.62 -5.09 -13.47
CA ARG A 117 2.27 -5.47 -13.92
C ARG A 117 1.42 -4.27 -14.34
N LEU A 118 1.64 -3.12 -13.70
CA LEU A 118 0.98 -1.84 -14.00
C LEU A 118 1.72 -1.02 -15.07
N LYS A 119 2.80 -1.56 -15.64
CA LYS A 119 3.60 -1.02 -16.75
C LYS A 119 4.16 0.39 -16.49
N PHE A 120 4.70 0.62 -15.29
CA PHE A 120 5.47 1.86 -15.00
C PHE A 120 6.84 1.63 -14.36
N PHE A 121 7.30 0.38 -14.28
CA PHE A 121 8.57 0.03 -13.61
C PHE A 121 9.76 0.86 -14.10
N HIS A 122 9.94 1.01 -15.42
CA HIS A 122 11.05 1.75 -16.00
C HIS A 122 10.91 3.28 -15.87
N GLN A 123 9.68 3.77 -15.76
CA GLN A 123 9.35 5.20 -15.57
C GLN A 123 9.62 5.65 -14.13
N GLY A 124 9.71 4.72 -13.18
CA GLY A 124 9.91 5.00 -11.75
C GLY A 124 8.64 5.47 -11.03
N THR A 125 7.84 6.32 -11.68
CA THR A 125 6.58 6.85 -11.14
C THR A 125 5.45 6.80 -12.15
N ALA A 126 4.21 6.82 -11.67
CA ALA A 126 3.02 6.92 -12.52
C ALA A 126 1.90 7.72 -11.85
N ARG A 127 1.04 8.36 -12.65
CA ARG A 127 -0.23 8.90 -12.14
C ARG A 127 -1.21 7.75 -11.97
N VAL A 128 -1.76 7.63 -10.77
CA VAL A 128 -2.66 6.53 -10.42
C VAL A 128 -3.94 7.01 -9.77
N LEU A 129 -4.99 6.21 -9.93
CA LEU A 129 -6.19 6.21 -9.10
C LEU A 129 -6.11 5.00 -8.16
N VAL A 130 -6.22 5.24 -6.86
CA VAL A 130 -6.27 4.21 -5.81
C VAL A 130 -7.66 4.16 -5.23
N GLU A 131 -8.27 2.97 -5.23
CA GLU A 131 -9.63 2.72 -4.75
C GLU A 131 -9.63 1.51 -3.82
N THR A 132 -10.25 1.62 -2.65
CA THR A 132 -10.46 0.42 -1.83
C THR A 132 -11.43 -0.54 -2.50
N VAL A 133 -11.06 -1.82 -2.49
CA VAL A 133 -11.95 -2.87 -2.99
C VAL A 133 -12.89 -3.23 -1.85
N ALA A 134 -14.18 -2.97 -2.03
CA ALA A 134 -15.20 -3.50 -1.13
C ALA A 134 -15.15 -5.03 -1.21
N THR A 135 -14.74 -5.69 -0.13
CA THR A 135 -14.96 -7.13 -0.01
C THR A 135 -16.47 -7.31 0.10
N ALA A 136 -17.10 -7.90 -0.91
CA ALA A 136 -18.54 -8.18 -0.88
C ALA A 136 -18.90 -8.85 0.45
N GLU A 137 -19.89 -8.29 1.13
CA GLU A 137 -20.43 -8.88 2.35
C GLU A 137 -21.09 -10.20 1.94
N GLY A 138 -20.58 -11.30 2.49
CA GLY A 138 -21.21 -12.61 2.48
C GLY A 138 -21.28 -13.12 3.89
#